data_AF-A0A970ARH1-F1
#
_entry.id   AF-A0A970ARH1-F1
#
_cell.length_a   1.000
_cell.length_b   1.000
_cell.length_c   1.000
_cell.angle_alpha   90.00
_cell.angle_beta   90.00
_cell.angle_gamma   90.00
#
_symmetry.space_group_name_H-M   'P 1'
#
loop_
_entity.id
_entity.type
_entity.pdbx_description
1 polymer ?
#
loop_
_entity_poly.entity_id
_entity_poly.type
_entity_poly.pdbx_seq_one_letter_code
_entity_poly.pdbx_strand_id
1 'polypeptide(L)' 'SEDSLQAVYRKFDELVEANSGADLTDYNLRRIGSDLEHLVRSLLQLGSISYNISGRVSNYSMGLPRLAADQNN' A
#
# COMPACT_ATOMS: atom_id res chain seq x y z
N SER A 1 -2.09 -5.75 -10.63
CA SER A 1 -3.16 -5.94 -11.63
C SER A 1 -4.07 -4.71 -11.65
N GLU A 2 -4.99 -4.61 -12.61
CA GLU A 2 -6.03 -3.56 -12.59
C GLU A 2 -6.82 -3.58 -11.27
N ASP A 3 -7.18 -4.76 -10.77
CA ASP A 3 -7.90 -4.90 -9.49
C ASP A 3 -7.13 -4.30 -8.30
N SER A 4 -5.81 -4.48 -8.25
CA SER A 4 -4.97 -3.90 -7.19
C SER A 4 -4.92 -2.37 -7.30
N LEU A 5 -4.90 -1.84 -8.52
CA LEU A 5 -4.91 -0.39 -8.76
C LEU A 5 -6.26 0.20 -8.31
N GLN A 6 -7.37 -0.44 -8.68
CA GLN A 6 -8.71 -0.04 -8.26
C GLN A 6 -8.89 -0.12 -6.74
N ALA A 7 -8.29 -1.11 -6.07
CA ALA A 7 -8.31 -1.21 -4.61
C ALA A 7 -7.61 -0.01 -3.94
N VAL A 8 -6.47 0.43 -4.50
CA VAL A 8 -5.75 1.61 -4.00
C VAL A 8 -6.57 2.88 -4.21
N TYR A 9 -7.18 3.08 -5.38
CA TYR A 9 -8.03 4.25 -5.64
C TYR A 9 -9.23 4.32 -4.70
N ARG A 10 -9.95 3.21 -4.51
CA ARG A 10 -11.09 3.16 -3.58
C ARG A 10 -10.67 3.52 -2.15
N LYS A 11 -9.51 3.03 -1.70
CA LYS A 11 -9.02 3.36 -0.36
C LYS A 11 -8.61 4.82 -0.24
N PHE A 12 -8.01 5.39 -1.28
CA PHE A 12 -7.68 6.80 -1.30
C PHE A 12 -8.93 7.66 -1.18
N ASP A 13 -9.96 7.39 -1.99
CA ASP A 13 -11.23 8.12 -1.93
C ASP A 13 -11.89 8.01 -0.56
N GLU A 14 -11.90 6.80 0.03
CA GLU A 14 -12.40 6.57 1.40
C GLU A 14 -11.65 7.43 2.44
N LEU A 15 -10.32 7.50 2.36
CA LEU A 15 -9.50 8.26 3.30
C LEU A 15 -9.66 9.78 3.13
N VAL A 16 -9.82 10.24 1.89
CA VAL A 16 -10.08 11.66 1.59
C VAL A 16 -11.45 12.07 2.12
N GLU A 17 -12.50 11.28 1.83
CA GLU A 17 -13.85 11.54 2.31
C GLU A 17 -13.92 11.51 3.85
N ALA A 18 -13.24 10.55 4.49
CA ALA A 18 -13.17 10.47 5.94
C ALA A 18 -12.45 11.66 6.60
N ASN A 19 -11.62 12.39 5.85
CA ASN A 19 -10.97 13.62 6.30
C ASN A 19 -11.70 14.89 5.82
N SER A 20 -12.89 14.76 5.24
CA SER A 20 -13.70 15.90 4.81
C SER A 20 -13.99 16.84 5.99
N GLY A 21 -13.75 18.14 5.78
CA GLY A 21 -13.90 19.17 6.82
C GLY A 21 -12.70 19.31 7.78
N ALA A 22 -11.67 18.47 7.67
CA ALA A 22 -10.40 18.68 8.35
C ALA A 22 -9.49 19.66 7.59
N ASP A 23 -8.61 20.34 8.30
CA ASP A 23 -7.65 21.26 7.69
C ASP A 23 -6.67 20.53 6.77
N LEU A 24 -6.32 21.16 5.64
CA LEU A 24 -5.30 20.67 4.72
C LEU A 24 -3.90 20.92 5.29
N THR A 25 -3.53 20.13 6.29
CA THR A 25 -2.22 20.20 6.95
C THR A 25 -1.30 19.10 6.46
N ASP A 26 -0.01 19.40 6.55
CA ASP A 26 1.10 18.48 6.39
C ASP A 26 0.96 17.18 7.21
N TYR A 27 0.34 17.26 8.39
CA TYR A 27 0.07 16.12 9.25
C TYR A 27 -1.05 15.24 8.68
N ASN A 28 -2.16 15.83 8.27
CA ASN A 28 -3.30 15.10 7.71
C ASN A 28 -2.93 14.41 6.39
N LEU A 29 -2.14 15.08 5.54
CA LEU A 29 -1.58 14.48 4.32
C LEU A 29 -0.67 13.29 4.62
N ARG A 30 0.23 13.41 5.61
CA ARG A 30 1.10 12.30 6.04
C ARG A 30 0.28 11.13 6.58
N ARG A 31 -0.77 11.39 7.35
CA ARG A 31 -1.66 10.36 7.89
C ARG A 31 -2.32 9.55 6.76
N ILE A 32 -2.93 10.23 5.80
CA ILE A 32 -3.54 9.57 4.62
C ILE A 32 -2.48 8.76 3.86
N GLY A 33 -1.29 9.33 3.65
CA GLY A 33 -0.17 8.64 3.00
C GLY A 33 0.28 7.39 3.73
N SER A 34 0.38 7.42 5.06
CA SER A 34 0.72 6.24 5.88
C SER A 34 -0.32 5.13 5.77
N ASP A 35 -1.61 5.48 5.79
CA ASP A 35 -2.69 4.49 5.65
C ASP A 35 -2.68 3.85 4.25
N LEU A 36 -2.40 4.63 3.20
CA LEU A 36 -2.18 4.10 1.85
C LEU A 36 -0.93 3.22 1.76
N GLU A 37 0.18 3.61 2.39
CA GLU A 37 1.39 2.78 2.45
C GLU A 37 1.08 1.41 3.10
N HIS A 38 0.32 1.39 4.19
CA HIS A 38 -0.10 0.16 4.84
C HIS A 38 -0.91 -0.74 3.90
N LEU A 39 -1.82 -0.18 3.11
CA LEU A 39 -2.55 -0.96 2.10
C LEU A 39 -1.61 -1.54 1.05
N VAL A 40 -0.72 -0.73 0.48
CA VAL A 40 0.25 -1.19 -0.54
C VAL A 40 1.13 -2.30 0.01
N ARG A 41 1.58 -2.19 1.27
CA ARG A 41 2.33 -3.24 1.97
C ARG A 41 1.53 -4.53 2.09
N SER A 42 0.25 -4.44 2.43
CA SER A 42 -0.64 -5.60 2.53
C SER A 42 -0.84 -6.27 1.17
N LEU A 43 -1.08 -5.50 0.11
CA LEU A 43 -1.20 -6.02 -1.26
C LEU A 43 0.07 -6.75 -1.72
N LEU A 44 1.25 -6.24 -1.33
CA LEU A 44 2.52 -6.88 -1.61
C LEU A 44 2.67 -8.21 -0.84
N GLN A 45 2.28 -8.24 0.44
CA GLN A 45 2.33 -9.47 1.26
C GLN A 45 1.36 -10.55 0.79
N LEU A 46 0.19 -10.15 0.26
CA LEU A 46 -0.81 -11.04 -0.33
C LEU A 46 -0.41 -11.54 -1.73
N GLY A 47 0.63 -10.97 -2.35
CA GLY A 47 1.05 -11.31 -3.70
C GLY A 47 0.21 -10.69 -4.82
N SER A 48 -0.73 -9.78 -4.48
CA SER A 48 -1.54 -9.05 -5.48
C SER A 48 -0.71 -8.07 -6.32
N ILE A 49 0.39 -7.57 -5.74
CA ILE A 49 1.42 -6.80 -6.42
C ILE A 49 2.81 -7.36 -6.10
N SER A 50 3.78 -7.06 -6.95
CA SER A 50 5.17 -7.49 -6.78
C SER A 50 6.14 -6.34 -7.08
N TYR A 51 7.36 -6.45 -6.57
CA TYR A 51 8.44 -5.53 -6.94
C TYR A 51 8.74 -5.58 -8.43
N ASN A 52 9.12 -4.42 -8.99
CA ASN A 52 9.65 -4.34 -10.34
C ASN A 52 11.15 -4.68 -10.34
N ILE A 53 11.49 -5.92 -10.70
CA ILE A 53 12.88 -6.38 -10.76
C ILE A 53 13.64 -5.73 -11.94
N SER A 54 12.92 -5.26 -12.96
CA SER A 54 13.48 -4.50 -14.08
C SER A 54 13.69 -3.02 -13.76
N GLY A 55 13.37 -2.58 -12.53
CA GLY A 55 13.58 -1.22 -12.07
C GLY A 55 15.07 -0.87 -11.97
N ARG A 56 15.42 0.42 -12.13
CA ARG A 56 16.81 0.89 -11.99
C ARG A 56 17.40 0.63 -10.60
N VAL A 57 16.55 0.60 -9.58
CA VAL A 57 16.93 0.36 -8.18
C VAL A 57 16.06 -0.76 -7.65
N SER A 58 16.69 -1.79 -7.12
CA SER A 58 16.02 -2.90 -6.43
C SER A 58 16.13 -2.72 -4.92
N ASN A 59 15.57 -1.62 -4.41
CA ASN A 59 15.46 -1.37 -2.97
C ASN A 59 14.12 -1.93 -2.50
N TYR A 60 14.14 -3.09 -1.86
CA TYR A 60 12.97 -3.75 -1.27
C TYR A 60 12.42 -2.97 -0.05
N SER A 61 12.01 -1.72 -0.25
CA SER A 61 11.63 -0.75 0.78
C SER A 61 10.44 -1.18 1.64
N MET A 62 9.59 -2.04 1.09
CA MET A 62 8.40 -2.58 1.75
C MET A 62 8.62 -3.97 2.36
N GLY A 63 9.88 -4.40 2.46
CA GLY A 63 10.31 -5.70 2.97
C GLY A 63 10.71 -6.66 1.85
N LEU A 64 11.58 -7.62 2.19
CA LEU A 64 12.02 -8.65 1.25
C LEU A 64 10.89 -9.63 0.94
N PRO A 65 10.82 -10.17 -0.30
CA PRO A 65 9.96 -11.30 -0.61
C PRO A 65 10.26 -12.47 0.32
N ARG A 66 9.23 -13.02 0.96
CA ARG A 66 9.34 -14.21 1.83
C ARG A 66 8.41 -15.29 1.30
N LEU A 67 8.87 -16.54 1.33
CA LEU A 67 7.98 -17.67 1.16
C LEU A 67 6.97 -17.66 2.30
N ALA A 68 5.69 -17.86 2.01
CA ALA A 68 4.70 -18.08 3.06
C ALA A 68 5.21 -19.28 3.88
N ALA A 69 5.47 -19.08 5.17
CA ALA A 69 5.77 -20.20 6.04
C ALA A 69 4.53 -21.12 5.97
N ASP A 70 4.73 -22.36 5.53
CA ASP A 70 3.69 -23.39 5.56
C ASP A 70 3.04 -23.37 6.94
N GLN A 71 1.78 -22.96 7.00
CA GLN A 71 0.95 -23.12 8.19
C GLN A 71 0.49 -24.59 8.25
N ASN A 72 1.45 -25.51 8.27
CA ASN A 72 1.22 -26.93 8.52
C ASN A 72 1.45 -27.17 10.01
N ASN A 73 0.35 -27.17 10.78
CA ASN A 73 0.26 -27.81 12.08
C ASN A 73 -0.47 -29.14 11.88
#